data_AF-A0A7W8IRU7-F1
#
_entry.id   AF-A0A7W8IRU7-F1
#
_cell.length_a   1.000
_cell.length_b   1.000
_cell.length_c   1.000
_cell.angle_alpha   90.00
_cell.angle_beta   90.00
_cell.angle_gamma   90.00
#
_symmetry.space_group_name_H-M   'P 1'
#
loop_
_entity.id
_entity.type
_entity.pdbx_description
1 polymer ?
#
loop_
_entity_poly.entity_id
_entity_poly.type
_entity_poly.pdbx_seq_one_letter_code
_entity_poly.pdbx_strand_id
1 'polypeptide(L)' 'MKHITLIFWLLMVSISFFLNLLGLMHVISLLITMPLLFGSILCMLWTLSNRNRFKGFQ' A
#
# COMPACT_ATOMS: atom_id res chain seq x y z
N MET A 1 16.85 4.26 7.80
CA MET A 1 15.72 5.03 7.23
C MET A 1 15.02 4.29 6.09
N LYS A 2 15.77 3.93 5.04
CA LYS A 2 15.29 3.30 3.81
C LYS A 2 14.50 1.98 4.00
N HIS A 3 14.97 1.06 4.85
CA HIS A 3 14.29 -0.22 5.09
C HIS A 3 13.03 -0.07 5.95
N ILE A 4 13.05 0.87 6.90
CA ILE A 4 11.90 1.19 7.77
C ILE A 4 10.70 1.66 6.95
N THR A 5 10.92 2.53 5.94
CA THR A 5 9.84 2.96 5.04
C THR A 5 9.23 1.80 4.26
N LEU A 6 10.05 0.84 3.80
CA LEU A 6 9.55 -0.33 3.07
C LEU A 6 8.76 -1.27 3.99
N ILE A 7 9.26 -1.50 5.21
CA ILE A 7 8.58 -2.33 6.23
C ILE A 7 7.23 -1.70 6.61
N PHE A 8 7.18 -0.37 6.78
CA PHE A 8 5.94 0.35 7.07
C PHE A 8 4.89 0.17 5.96
N TRP A 9 5.28 0.36 4.69
CA TRP A 9 4.38 0.16 3.55
C TRP A 9 3.92 -1.29 3.42
N LEU A 10 4.83 -2.25 3.62
CA LEU A 10 4.50 -3.67 3.61
C LEU A 10 3.45 -4.02 4.68
N LEU A 11 3.61 -3.47 5.89
CA LEU A 11 2.66 -3.66 6.98
C LEU A 11 1.28 -3.08 6.64
N MET A 12 1.25 -1.87 6.05
CA MET A 12 0.02 -1.19 5.60
C MET A 12 -0.74 -1.99 4.53
N VAL A 13 -0.01 -2.54 3.55
CA VAL A 13 -0.58 -3.41 2.51
C VAL A 13 -1.11 -4.70 3.12
N SER A 14 -0.36 -5.34 4.03
CA SER A 14 -0.83 -6.54 4.73
C SER A 14 -2.13 -6.29 5.51
N ILE A 15 -2.20 -5.20 6.28
CA ILE A 15 -3.42 -4.84 7.03
C ILE A 15 -4.60 -4.63 6.08
N SER A 16 -4.39 -3.89 4.99
CA SER A 16 -5.43 -3.63 3.99
C SER A 16 -5.88 -4.93 3.29
N PHE A 17 -4.97 -5.88 3.08
CA PHE A 17 -5.27 -7.20 2.53
C PHE A 17 -6.20 -8.02 3.45
N PHE A 18 -5.90 -8.07 4.75
CA PHE A 18 -6.79 -8.74 5.72
C PHE A 18 -8.17 -8.06 5.81
N LEU A 19 -8.22 -6.73 5.78
CA LEU A 19 -9.47 -5.97 5.72
C LEU A 19 -10.27 -6.28 4.45
N ASN A 20 -9.60 -6.46 3.32
CA ASN A 20 -10.24 -6.85 2.07
C ASN A 20 -10.81 -8.27 2.14
N LEU A 21 -10.09 -9.21 2.75
CA LEU A 21 -10.58 -10.56 3.03
C LEU A 21 -11.85 -10.54 3.90
N LEU A 22 -11.88 -9.71 4.95
CA LEU A 22 -13.07 -9.49 5.78
C LEU A 22 -14.23 -8.89 4.99
N GLY A 23 -13.94 -7.97 4.07
CA GLY A 23 -14.94 -7.44 3.15
C GLY A 23 -15.51 -8.51 2.21
N LEU A 24 -14.69 -9.48 1.81
CA LEU A 24 -15.11 -10.62 0.98
C LEU A 24 -16.09 -11.53 1.74
N MET A 25 -15.92 -11.64 3.06
CA MET A 25 -16.84 -12.35 3.96
C MET A 25 -18.12 -11.56 4.27
N HIS A 26 -18.40 -10.46 3.56
CA HIS A 26 -19.58 -9.61 3.73
C HIS A 26 -19.70 -8.93 5.10
N VAL A 27 -18.67 -8.99 5.95
CA VAL A 27 -18.62 -8.31 7.26
C VAL A 27 -18.50 -6.80 7.09
N ILE A 28 -17.84 -6.37 6.02
CA ILE A 28 -17.63 -4.97 5.64
C ILE A 28 -17.93 -4.85 4.14
N SER A 29 -18.44 -3.70 3.68
CA SER A 29 -18.70 -3.49 2.25
C SER A 29 -17.41 -3.59 1.43
N LEU A 30 -17.38 -4.54 0.49
CA LEU A 30 -16.25 -4.76 -0.44
C LEU A 30 -15.88 -3.49 -1.21
N LEU A 31 -16.87 -2.62 -1.43
CA LEU A 31 -16.74 -1.32 -2.09
C LEU A 31 -15.81 -0.36 -1.34
N ILE A 32 -15.64 -0.50 -0.02
CA ILE A 32 -14.76 0.33 0.79
C ILE A 32 -13.37 -0.32 0.91
N THR A 33 -13.32 -1.65 1.06
CA THR A 33 -12.07 -2.37 1.29
C THR A 33 -11.23 -2.49 0.01
N MET A 34 -11.85 -2.51 -1.16
CA MET A 34 -11.17 -2.47 -2.47
C MET A 34 -10.35 -1.19 -2.70
N PRO A 35 -10.92 0.03 -2.65
CA PRO A 35 -10.15 1.26 -2.84
C PRO A 35 -9.10 1.46 -1.74
N LEU A 36 -9.35 0.99 -0.51
CA LEU A 36 -8.35 1.02 0.56
C LEU A 36 -7.11 0.18 0.21
N LEU A 37 -7.32 -1.06 -0.24
CA LEU A 37 -6.25 -1.95 -0.66
C LEU A 37 -5.50 -1.37 -1.86
N PHE A 38 -6.22 -0.88 -2.86
CA PHE A 38 -5.64 -0.25 -4.03
C PHE A 38 -4.78 0.98 -3.68
N GLY A 39 -5.28 1.85 -2.81
CA GLY A 39 -4.56 3.02 -2.31
C GLY A 39 -3.28 2.64 -1.57
N SER A 40 -3.32 1.59 -0.75
CA SER A 40 -2.12 1.10 -0.03
C SER A 40 -1.02 0.64 -0.99
N ILE A 41 -1.38 -0.09 -2.05
CA ILE A 41 -0.45 -0.56 -3.07
C ILE A 41 0.07 0.60 -3.91
N LEU A 42 -0.80 1.53 -4.32
CA LEU A 42 -0.39 2.72 -5.08
C LEU A 42 0.62 3.57 -4.34
N CYS A 43 0.40 3.80 -3.04
CA CYS A 43 1.35 4.57 -2.26
C CYS A 43 2.66 3.80 -1.98
N MET A 44 2.62 2.46 -1.85
CA MET A 44 3.82 1.63 -1.82
C MET A 44 4.62 1.75 -3.13
N LEU A 45 3.94 1.70 -4.29
CA LEU A 45 4.55 1.88 -5.60
C LEU A 45 5.09 3.30 -5.80
N TRP A 46 4.36 4.32 -5.35
CA TRP A 46 4.81 5.72 -5.40
C TRP A 46 6.09 5.91 -4.60
N THR A 47 6.14 5.38 -3.37
CA THR A 47 7.33 5.49 -2.53
C THR A 47 8.52 4.70 -3.07
N LEU A 48 8.28 3.58 -3.76
CA LEU A 48 9.31 2.83 -4.48
C LEU A 48 9.80 3.58 -5.72
N SER A 49 8.88 4.15 -6.49
CA SER A 49 9.16 4.94 -7.70
C SER A 49 9.96 6.21 -7.39
N ASN A 50 9.59 6.96 -6.35
CA ASN A 50 10.33 8.14 -5.90
C ASN A 50 11.74 7.79 -5.37
N ARG A 51 11.98 6.53 -4.99
CA ARG A 51 13.28 6.03 -4.53
C ARG A 51 14.26 5.75 -5.67
N ASN A 52 13.75 5.37 -6.84
CA ASN A 52 14.52 5.10 -8.06
C ASN A 52 14.50 6.28 -9.04
N ARG A 53 14.03 7.46 -8.61
CA ARG A 53 14.07 8.66 -9.44
C ARG A 53 15.54 9.03 -9.64
N PHE A 54 15.99 8.95 -10.89
CA PHE A 54 17.28 9.47 -11.31
C PHE A 54 17.34 10.94 -10.89
N LYS A 55 18.25 11.26 -9.97
CA LYS A 55 18.60 12.64 -9.63
C LYS A 55 19.40 13.18 -10.81
N GLY A 56 18.73 13.55 -11.90
CA GLY A 56 19.39 14.18 -13.03
C GLY A 56 20.21 15.37 -12.56
N PHE A 57 21.47 15.39 -13.01
CA PHE A 57 22.51 16.43 -12.89
C PHE A 57 22.14 17.66 -12.04
N GLN A 58 22.69 17.72 -10.82
CA GLN A 58 23.03 19.00 -10.17
C GLN A 58 24.47 19.34 -10.52
#